data_AF-A0A7K4JCR3-F1
#
_entry.id   AF-A0A7K4JCR3-F1
#
_cell.length_a   1.000
_cell.length_b   1.000
_cell.length_c   1.000
_cell.angle_alpha   90.00
_cell.angle_beta   90.00
_cell.angle_gamma   90.00
#
_symmetry.space_group_name_H-M   'P 1'
#
loop_
_entity.id
_entity.type
_entity.pdbx_description
1 polymer ?
#
loop_
_entity_poly.entity_id
_entity_poly.type
_entity_poly.pdbx_seq_one_letter_code
_entity_poly.pdbx_strand_id
1 'polypeptide(L)'
;TGPAMEMGLGLLVLLATCMVASAKDPLLNVCMDAKHHKTEPGPEGDLHDQCTPWKENACCTANTSSEAHKDQSNLYNFNWNHCGVMPPKCKRHFIQDTCLYECSPNLGPWIDQADSSWRRERILHVPLCKEDCEEWWEDCKDYLTCKENWHKGWNWATGTNRCPWGSVCRPFSQVFPRPKDLCEKIWSNSYKYTTEQRGSGRCIQMWFDPSQGNPNVVVAKYYAWKKRSSSARVDSTTPGTNNAARPVPWLLPVLLPLALRLVLEGTGGCGSHGWGSL
;
A
#
# COMPACT_ATOMS: atom_id res chain seq x y z
N THR A 1 2.63 -72.23 31.61
CA THR A 1 1.92 -71.96 30.33
C THR A 1 0.85 -70.92 30.62
N GLY A 2 1.10 -69.64 30.30
CA GLY A 2 0.12 -68.54 30.49
C GLY A 2 -0.92 -68.49 29.37
N PRO A 3 -1.56 -67.33 29.09
CA PRO A 3 -1.96 -66.22 29.96
C PRO A 3 -3.45 -65.81 29.71
N ALA A 4 -4.06 -64.94 30.53
CA ALA A 4 -5.18 -64.08 30.09
C ALA A 4 -5.43 -62.95 31.09
N MET A 5 -4.68 -61.87 30.95
CA MET A 5 -5.01 -60.57 31.53
C MET A 5 -5.77 -59.82 30.44
N GLU A 6 -7.08 -59.66 30.58
CA GLU A 6 -7.90 -58.88 29.66
C GLU A 6 -7.52 -57.40 29.76
N MET A 7 -6.63 -56.98 28.86
CA MET A 7 -6.41 -55.56 28.55
C MET A 7 -7.60 -55.07 27.73
N GLY A 8 -8.58 -54.47 28.40
CA GLY A 8 -9.58 -53.61 27.78
C GLY A 8 -8.91 -52.39 27.16
N LEU A 9 -8.52 -52.51 25.89
CA LEU A 9 -7.96 -51.42 25.09
C LEU A 9 -9.11 -50.49 24.68
N GLY A 10 -9.45 -49.56 25.57
CA GLY A 10 -10.31 -48.42 25.23
C GLY A 10 -9.59 -47.52 24.23
N LEU A 11 -9.90 -47.68 22.94
CA LEU A 11 -9.47 -46.77 21.88
C LEU A 11 -10.14 -45.39 22.10
N LEU A 12 -9.47 -44.48 22.82
CA LEU A 12 -9.78 -43.06 22.74
C LEU A 12 -9.24 -42.54 21.40
N VAL A 13 -10.12 -42.48 20.39
CA VAL A 13 -9.86 -41.75 19.14
C VAL A 13 -9.94 -40.25 19.45
N LEU A 14 -8.80 -39.64 19.74
CA LEU A 14 -8.65 -38.17 19.80
C LEU A 14 -8.74 -37.61 18.38
N LEU A 15 -9.95 -37.24 17.95
CA LEU A 15 -10.17 -36.40 16.76
C LEU A 15 -9.65 -34.99 17.06
N ALA A 16 -8.39 -34.74 16.75
CA ALA A 16 -7.82 -33.39 16.72
C ALA A 16 -8.45 -32.61 15.55
N THR A 17 -9.53 -31.88 15.84
CA THR A 17 -10.08 -30.88 14.91
C THR A 17 -9.17 -29.66 14.94
N CYS A 18 -8.25 -29.56 13.97
CA CYS A 18 -7.55 -28.30 13.72
C CYS A 18 -8.58 -27.28 13.22
N MET A 19 -9.08 -26.43 14.13
CA MET A 19 -9.72 -25.18 13.76
C MET A 19 -8.67 -24.33 13.05
N VAL A 20 -8.63 -24.39 11.71
CA VAL A 20 -7.86 -23.42 10.93
C VAL A 20 -8.59 -22.09 11.07
N ALA A 21 -8.17 -21.26 12.02
CA ALA A 21 -8.60 -19.88 12.08
C ALA A 21 -8.23 -19.24 10.73
N SER A 22 -9.22 -18.87 9.93
CA SER A 22 -8.98 -18.14 8.70
C SER A 22 -8.33 -16.81 9.07
N ALA A 23 -7.00 -16.71 8.90
CA ALA A 23 -6.31 -15.44 9.08
C ALA A 23 -6.92 -14.41 8.13
N LYS A 24 -7.31 -13.24 8.66
CA LYS A 24 -7.77 -12.12 7.83
C LYS A 24 -6.67 -11.79 6.82
N ASP A 25 -7.03 -11.68 5.55
CA ASP A 25 -6.08 -11.32 4.50
C ASP A 25 -5.64 -9.87 4.70
N PRO A 26 -4.35 -9.60 4.94
CA PRO A 26 -3.88 -8.25 5.29
C PRO A 26 -4.01 -7.24 4.14
N LEU A 27 -4.32 -7.69 2.92
CA LEU A 27 -4.52 -6.81 1.76
C LEU A 27 -6.00 -6.55 1.44
N LEU A 28 -6.93 -7.21 2.12
CA LEU A 28 -8.35 -7.12 1.80
C LEU A 28 -9.12 -6.48 2.94
N ASN A 29 -9.98 -5.51 2.58
CA ASN A 29 -10.83 -4.81 3.54
C ASN A 29 -10.01 -4.12 4.64
N VAL A 30 -9.10 -3.25 4.21
CA VAL A 30 -8.17 -2.50 5.07
C VAL A 30 -8.14 -1.03 4.69
N CYS A 31 -7.80 -0.18 5.64
CA CYS A 31 -7.55 1.23 5.44
C CYS A 31 -6.05 1.51 5.50
N MET A 32 -5.56 2.40 4.65
CA MET A 32 -4.15 2.82 4.71
C MET A 32 -3.94 3.80 5.88
N ASP A 33 -2.74 3.78 6.46
CA ASP A 33 -2.33 4.76 7.48
C ASP A 33 -1.90 6.09 6.81
N ALA A 34 -2.88 6.85 6.34
CA ALA A 34 -2.72 8.20 5.83
C ALA A 34 -3.43 9.23 6.72
N LYS A 35 -3.58 10.46 6.23
CA LYS A 35 -3.88 11.61 7.09
C LYS A 35 -5.27 11.57 7.73
N HIS A 36 -6.28 11.08 7.02
CA HIS A 36 -7.70 11.17 7.43
C HIS A 36 -8.42 9.83 7.43
N HIS A 37 -7.71 8.74 7.15
CA HIS A 37 -8.28 7.39 7.17
C HIS A 37 -8.58 6.95 8.61
N LYS A 38 -9.68 6.22 8.76
CA LYS A 38 -9.94 5.41 9.94
C LYS A 38 -8.94 4.25 10.02
N THR A 39 -8.78 3.68 11.20
CA THR A 39 -7.93 2.49 11.41
C THR A 39 -8.48 1.25 10.71
N GLU A 40 -9.80 1.05 10.71
CA GLU A 40 -10.45 -0.09 10.08
C GLU A 40 -11.69 0.36 9.27
N PRO A 41 -12.04 -0.37 8.19
CA PRO A 41 -13.27 -0.11 7.47
C PRO A 41 -14.51 -0.37 8.31
N GLY A 42 -15.58 0.36 8.03
CA GLY A 42 -16.89 0.07 8.58
C GLY A 42 -17.98 0.95 7.97
N PRO A 43 -19.26 0.67 8.28
CA PRO A 43 -20.37 1.47 7.80
C PRO A 43 -20.28 2.94 8.22
N GLU A 44 -20.63 3.83 7.31
CA GLU A 44 -20.68 5.29 7.47
C GLU A 44 -21.95 5.79 6.75
N GLY A 45 -23.09 5.79 7.42
CA GLY A 45 -24.39 6.10 6.79
C GLY A 45 -24.49 7.52 6.21
N ASP A 46 -23.70 8.45 6.73
CA ASP A 46 -23.78 9.89 6.46
C ASP A 46 -22.70 10.38 5.48
N LEU A 47 -22.15 9.51 4.62
CA LEU A 47 -21.23 9.95 3.58
C LEU A 47 -21.91 10.92 2.60
N HIS A 48 -21.20 11.99 2.27
CA HIS A 48 -21.73 13.10 1.47
C HIS A 48 -21.66 12.83 -0.04
N ASP A 49 -22.77 13.09 -0.74
CA ASP A 49 -22.88 13.18 -2.21
C ASP A 49 -22.08 12.11 -2.99
N GLN A 50 -20.98 12.47 -3.65
CA GLN A 50 -20.18 11.57 -4.49
C GLN A 50 -19.51 10.43 -3.71
N CYS A 51 -19.35 10.57 -2.39
CA CYS A 51 -18.77 9.54 -1.54
C CYS A 51 -19.81 8.53 -1.01
N THR A 52 -21.12 8.77 -1.24
CA THR A 52 -22.19 7.84 -0.82
C THR A 52 -22.04 6.40 -1.30
N PRO A 53 -21.40 6.07 -2.45
CA PRO A 53 -21.24 4.68 -2.87
C PRO A 53 -20.44 3.79 -1.91
N TRP A 54 -19.67 4.39 -0.98
CA TRP A 54 -18.89 3.65 0.01
C TRP A 54 -19.59 3.52 1.38
N LYS A 55 -20.80 4.06 1.57
CA LYS A 55 -21.45 4.17 2.89
C LYS A 55 -21.60 2.87 3.68
N GLU A 56 -21.75 1.72 2.99
CA GLU A 56 -21.91 0.43 3.67
C GLU A 56 -20.60 -0.07 4.30
N ASN A 57 -19.45 0.38 3.78
CA ASN A 57 -18.14 -0.02 4.26
C ASN A 57 -17.05 0.94 3.73
N ALA A 58 -16.64 1.91 4.54
CA ALA A 58 -15.70 2.97 4.18
C ALA A 58 -14.54 3.13 5.17
N CYS A 59 -13.45 3.67 4.66
CA CYS A 59 -12.27 4.11 5.42
C CYS A 59 -12.27 5.60 5.77
N CYS A 60 -13.18 6.39 5.21
CA CYS A 60 -13.34 7.80 5.53
C CYS A 60 -14.43 7.98 6.58
N THR A 61 -14.58 9.21 7.09
CA THR A 61 -15.69 9.63 7.94
C THR A 61 -16.66 10.52 7.18
N ALA A 62 -17.88 10.72 7.70
CA ALA A 62 -18.83 11.70 7.16
C ALA A 62 -18.22 13.11 6.99
N ASN A 63 -17.43 13.57 7.96
CA ASN A 63 -16.72 14.86 7.87
C ASN A 63 -15.73 14.87 6.70
N THR A 64 -14.92 13.82 6.55
CA THR A 64 -13.95 13.69 5.46
C THR A 64 -14.65 13.75 4.10
N SER A 65 -15.77 13.04 3.96
CA SER A 65 -16.56 13.06 2.72
C SER A 65 -17.16 14.43 2.42
N SER A 66 -17.61 15.17 3.44
CA SER A 66 -18.12 16.54 3.26
C SER A 66 -17.01 17.51 2.85
N GLU A 67 -15.81 17.39 3.46
CA GLU A 67 -14.65 18.20 3.12
C GLU A 67 -14.10 17.88 1.72
N ALA A 68 -14.25 16.65 1.21
CA ALA A 68 -13.86 16.30 -0.16
C ALA A 68 -14.57 17.15 -1.24
N HIS A 69 -15.73 17.73 -0.92
CA HIS A 69 -16.53 18.52 -1.87
C HIS A 69 -16.27 20.04 -1.76
N LYS A 70 -15.50 20.48 -0.75
CA LYS A 70 -15.20 21.90 -0.53
C LYS A 70 -13.91 22.31 -1.25
N ASP A 71 -13.89 23.53 -1.80
CA ASP A 71 -12.65 24.14 -2.26
C ASP A 71 -11.77 24.47 -1.07
N GLN A 72 -10.46 24.21 -1.17
CA GLN A 72 -9.49 24.53 -0.10
C GLN A 72 -9.90 23.93 1.26
N SER A 73 -10.40 22.69 1.23
CA SER A 73 -10.93 22.01 2.40
C SER A 73 -9.87 21.68 3.44
N ASN A 74 -10.33 21.35 4.64
CA ASN A 74 -9.45 20.97 5.76
C ASN A 74 -8.68 19.66 5.52
N LEU A 75 -8.98 18.93 4.44
CA LEU A 75 -8.22 17.73 4.10
C LEU A 75 -6.75 18.09 3.81
N TYR A 76 -6.53 19.00 2.86
CA TYR A 76 -5.21 19.35 2.33
C TYR A 76 -5.01 20.83 2.01
N ASN A 77 -6.02 21.68 2.28
CA ASN A 77 -6.07 23.08 1.87
C ASN A 77 -5.77 23.30 0.37
N PHE A 78 -6.21 22.34 -0.44
CA PHE A 78 -5.87 22.28 -1.86
C PHE A 78 -6.82 23.14 -2.69
N ASN A 79 -6.24 24.01 -3.51
CA ASN A 79 -6.90 24.90 -4.44
C ASN A 79 -6.96 24.24 -5.83
N TRP A 80 -8.16 23.76 -6.19
CA TRP A 80 -8.48 23.29 -7.54
C TRP A 80 -8.42 24.42 -8.58
N ASN A 81 -8.63 25.67 -8.14
CA ASN A 81 -8.71 26.86 -8.98
C ASN A 81 -7.37 27.60 -9.14
N HIS A 82 -6.24 26.90 -9.14
CA HIS A 82 -4.91 27.52 -9.17
C HIS A 82 -4.56 28.20 -10.50
N CYS A 83 -5.31 27.94 -11.58
CA CYS A 83 -5.16 28.55 -12.90
C CYS A 83 -6.47 29.16 -13.43
N GLY A 84 -7.39 29.55 -12.54
CA GLY A 84 -8.74 30.00 -12.90
C GLY A 84 -9.81 29.09 -12.29
N VAL A 85 -11.09 29.33 -12.55
CA VAL A 85 -12.18 28.49 -12.01
C VAL A 85 -12.22 27.16 -12.74
N MET A 86 -12.06 26.05 -12.02
CA MET A 86 -12.16 24.70 -12.56
C MET A 86 -13.60 24.39 -12.98
N PRO A 87 -13.84 23.96 -14.23
CA PRO A 87 -15.17 23.57 -14.68
C PRO A 87 -15.75 22.44 -13.81
N PRO A 88 -17.05 22.47 -13.46
CA PRO A 88 -17.67 21.43 -12.64
C PRO A 88 -17.49 20.01 -13.19
N LYS A 89 -17.54 19.84 -14.53
CA LYS A 89 -17.31 18.54 -15.20
C LYS A 89 -15.92 17.96 -14.95
N CYS A 90 -14.91 18.81 -14.77
CA CYS A 90 -13.55 18.41 -14.42
C CYS A 90 -13.42 18.19 -12.90
N LYS A 91 -13.95 19.13 -12.11
CA LYS A 91 -13.85 19.10 -10.64
C LYS A 91 -14.47 17.86 -10.02
N ARG A 92 -15.61 17.37 -10.55
CA ARG A 92 -16.24 16.12 -10.06
C ARG A 92 -15.28 14.94 -10.06
N HIS A 93 -14.37 14.83 -11.02
CA HIS A 93 -13.42 13.71 -11.06
C HIS A 93 -12.38 13.80 -9.93
N PHE A 94 -11.94 15.00 -9.57
CA PHE A 94 -11.05 15.21 -8.42
C PHE A 94 -11.76 14.95 -7.08
N ILE A 95 -13.05 15.26 -6.99
CA ILE A 95 -13.87 14.91 -5.82
C ILE A 95 -14.03 13.39 -5.74
N GLN A 96 -14.39 12.73 -6.84
CA GLN A 96 -14.53 11.27 -6.89
C GLN A 96 -13.22 10.54 -6.59
N ASP A 97 -12.10 11.04 -7.08
CA ASP A 97 -10.75 10.55 -6.76
C ASP A 97 -10.47 10.65 -5.26
N THR A 98 -10.82 11.80 -4.66
CA THR A 98 -10.72 11.99 -3.20
C THR A 98 -11.62 10.99 -2.47
N CYS A 99 -12.86 10.77 -2.90
CA CYS A 99 -13.73 9.76 -2.30
C CYS A 99 -13.12 8.34 -2.42
N LEU A 100 -12.59 7.96 -3.58
CA LEU A 100 -11.94 6.65 -3.75
C LEU A 100 -10.73 6.53 -2.81
N TYR A 101 -9.85 7.53 -2.79
CA TYR A 101 -8.62 7.50 -2.00
C TYR A 101 -8.92 7.45 -0.50
N GLU A 102 -9.81 8.30 0.00
CA GLU A 102 -10.12 8.41 1.43
C GLU A 102 -11.04 7.28 1.91
N CYS A 103 -12.00 6.82 1.09
CA CYS A 103 -13.07 5.94 1.55
C CYS A 103 -12.89 4.46 1.17
N SER A 104 -12.12 4.12 0.13
CA SER A 104 -12.13 2.75 -0.40
C SER A 104 -11.35 1.75 0.46
N PRO A 105 -12.00 0.70 1.01
CA PRO A 105 -11.30 -0.36 1.75
C PRO A 105 -10.68 -1.43 0.83
N ASN A 106 -10.71 -1.20 -0.48
CA ASN A 106 -10.32 -2.16 -1.51
C ASN A 106 -9.01 -1.78 -2.21
N LEU A 107 -8.25 -0.84 -1.65
CA LEU A 107 -6.96 -0.41 -2.20
C LEU A 107 -5.75 -1.14 -1.59
N GLY A 108 -5.98 -2.03 -0.61
CA GLY A 108 -4.95 -2.78 0.11
C GLY A 108 -3.85 -3.41 -0.76
N PRO A 109 -4.14 -4.04 -1.92
CA PRO A 109 -3.09 -4.59 -2.78
C PRO A 109 -2.11 -3.57 -3.35
N TRP A 110 -2.34 -2.26 -3.19
CA TRP A 110 -1.49 -1.18 -3.71
C TRP A 110 -1.03 -0.21 -2.64
N ILE A 111 -1.30 -0.49 -1.36
CA ILE A 111 -0.76 0.28 -0.25
C ILE A 111 0.74 0.00 -0.15
N ASP A 112 1.52 1.07 0.01
CA ASP A 112 2.96 1.06 0.20
C ASP A 112 3.38 2.15 1.18
N GLN A 113 4.58 2.03 1.76
CA GLN A 113 5.12 3.02 2.67
C GLN A 113 5.39 4.34 1.95
N ALA A 114 5.05 5.45 2.61
CA ALA A 114 5.25 6.79 2.09
C ALA A 114 6.44 7.45 2.78
N ASP A 115 7.37 7.99 1.99
CA ASP A 115 8.40 8.91 2.48
C ASP A 115 7.82 10.33 2.59
N SER A 116 7.05 10.57 3.66
CA SER A 116 6.37 11.84 3.90
C SER A 116 6.07 12.09 5.39
N SER A 117 6.01 13.36 5.79
CA SER A 117 5.71 13.75 7.18
C SER A 117 4.23 13.71 7.54
N TRP A 118 3.32 13.67 6.57
CA TRP A 118 1.87 13.80 6.80
C TRP A 118 1.07 12.51 6.55
N ARG A 119 1.73 11.45 6.06
CA ARG A 119 1.14 10.12 5.88
C ARG A 119 2.23 9.07 6.01
N ARG A 120 1.91 7.92 6.62
CA ARG A 120 2.84 6.79 6.73
C ARG A 120 2.72 5.85 5.54
N GLU A 121 1.53 5.75 4.97
CA GLU A 121 1.22 4.91 3.81
C GLU A 121 0.56 5.71 2.69
N ARG A 122 0.67 5.19 1.47
CA ARG A 122 -0.03 5.71 0.29
C ARG A 122 -0.35 4.59 -0.69
N ILE A 123 -1.16 4.89 -1.68
CA ILE A 123 -1.32 4.00 -2.84
C ILE A 123 -0.27 4.27 -3.90
N LEU A 124 0.14 3.19 -4.59
CA LEU A 124 0.99 3.22 -5.78
C LEU A 124 0.48 2.22 -6.83
N HIS A 125 0.43 2.68 -8.08
CA HIS A 125 0.10 1.88 -9.26
C HIS A 125 -1.24 1.14 -9.19
N VAL A 126 -2.25 1.77 -8.57
CA VAL A 126 -3.62 1.26 -8.60
C VAL A 126 -4.10 1.19 -10.06
N PRO A 127 -4.53 0.03 -10.57
CA PRO A 127 -4.90 -0.15 -11.97
C PRO A 127 -6.25 0.52 -12.22
N LEU A 128 -6.25 1.80 -12.58
CA LEU A 128 -7.48 2.52 -12.89
C LEU A 128 -8.07 1.99 -14.19
N CYS A 129 -9.38 1.79 -14.23
CA CYS A 129 -10.06 1.36 -15.44
C CYS A 129 -9.88 2.40 -16.56
N LYS A 130 -9.84 1.90 -17.79
CA LYS A 130 -9.61 2.73 -18.98
C LYS A 130 -10.61 3.89 -19.03
N GLU A 131 -11.89 3.60 -18.90
CA GLU A 131 -12.98 4.58 -19.05
C GLU A 131 -12.92 5.66 -17.96
N ASP A 132 -12.69 5.28 -16.70
CA ASP A 132 -12.55 6.25 -15.60
C ASP A 132 -11.41 7.25 -15.85
N CYS A 133 -10.28 6.78 -16.40
CA CYS A 133 -9.15 7.65 -16.72
C CYS A 133 -9.40 8.51 -17.98
N GLU A 134 -9.96 7.92 -19.04
CA GLU A 134 -10.24 8.62 -20.29
C GLU A 134 -11.33 9.70 -20.11
N GLU A 135 -12.40 9.40 -19.37
CA GLU A 135 -13.46 10.37 -19.05
C GLU A 135 -12.95 11.51 -18.18
N TRP A 136 -12.11 11.23 -17.18
CA TRP A 136 -11.48 12.26 -16.36
C TRP A 136 -10.66 13.21 -17.22
N TRP A 137 -9.81 12.67 -18.10
CA TRP A 137 -9.00 13.48 -18.99
C TRP A 137 -9.85 14.31 -19.96
N GLU A 138 -10.86 13.69 -20.58
CA GLU A 138 -11.73 14.33 -21.56
C GLU A 138 -12.51 15.50 -20.97
N ASP A 139 -13.02 15.35 -19.74
CA ASP A 139 -13.74 16.42 -19.04
C ASP A 139 -12.82 17.57 -18.59
N CYS A 140 -11.52 17.31 -18.44
CA CYS A 140 -10.53 18.29 -17.98
C CYS A 140 -9.65 18.90 -19.09
N LYS A 141 -9.60 18.35 -20.30
CA LYS A 141 -8.57 18.65 -21.32
C LYS A 141 -8.41 20.13 -21.70
N ASP A 142 -9.49 20.91 -21.59
CA ASP A 142 -9.54 22.34 -21.92
C ASP A 142 -9.32 23.25 -20.69
N TYR A 143 -9.38 22.69 -19.48
CA TYR A 143 -9.05 23.44 -18.26
C TYR A 143 -7.54 23.72 -18.20
N LEU A 144 -7.13 24.68 -17.36
CA LEU A 144 -5.74 25.11 -17.26
C LEU A 144 -5.06 24.54 -16.01
N THR A 145 -3.79 24.17 -16.14
CA THR A 145 -2.89 23.92 -15.00
C THR A 145 -1.48 24.39 -15.31
N CYS A 146 -0.66 24.56 -14.28
CA CYS A 146 0.72 24.98 -14.38
C CYS A 146 1.72 23.86 -14.03
N LYS A 147 1.23 22.65 -13.69
CA LYS A 147 2.06 21.54 -13.20
C LYS A 147 1.52 20.18 -13.63
N GLU A 148 2.44 19.27 -13.93
CA GLU A 148 2.14 17.86 -14.22
C GLU A 148 2.04 17.00 -12.94
N ASN A 149 2.79 17.33 -11.89
CA ASN A 149 2.76 16.62 -10.61
C ASN A 149 2.18 17.51 -9.52
N TRP A 150 1.04 17.11 -8.97
CA TRP A 150 0.27 17.87 -7.98
C TRP A 150 0.53 17.44 -6.53
N HIS A 151 1.35 16.41 -6.28
CA HIS A 151 1.77 16.08 -4.91
C HIS A 151 2.88 16.99 -4.38
N LYS A 152 3.78 17.49 -5.25
CA LYS A 152 5.01 18.17 -4.81
C LYS A 152 5.31 19.42 -5.62
N GLY A 153 6.06 20.34 -5.00
CA GLY A 153 6.61 21.53 -5.65
C GLY A 153 5.56 22.57 -6.01
N TRP A 154 4.55 22.77 -5.15
CA TRP A 154 3.68 23.94 -5.18
C TRP A 154 4.30 25.08 -4.35
N ASN A 155 3.89 26.32 -4.61
CA ASN A 155 4.14 27.43 -3.71
C ASN A 155 3.03 27.49 -2.63
N TRP A 156 3.39 27.34 -1.36
CA TRP A 156 2.46 27.34 -0.23
C TRP A 156 2.58 28.60 0.65
N ALA A 157 3.26 29.66 0.20
CA ALA A 157 3.53 30.85 1.01
C ALA A 157 2.26 31.55 1.56
N THR A 158 1.13 31.41 0.88
CA THR A 158 -0.16 31.96 1.31
C THR A 158 -1.05 30.95 2.05
N GLY A 159 -0.48 29.83 2.52
CA GLY A 159 -1.21 28.74 3.19
C GLY A 159 -1.92 27.76 2.25
N THR A 160 -2.17 28.13 0.99
CA THR A 160 -2.80 27.29 -0.05
C THR A 160 -1.87 27.13 -1.25
N ASN A 161 -2.02 26.07 -2.05
CA ASN A 161 -1.16 25.85 -3.21
C ASN A 161 -1.40 26.89 -4.31
N ARG A 162 -0.30 27.49 -4.76
CA ARG A 162 -0.20 28.37 -5.91
C ARG A 162 0.83 27.83 -6.88
N CYS A 163 0.66 28.20 -8.16
CA CYS A 163 1.63 27.89 -9.19
C CYS A 163 3.05 28.33 -8.78
N PRO A 164 4.08 27.50 -9.01
CA PRO A 164 5.47 27.85 -8.74
C PRO A 164 5.89 29.09 -9.52
N TRP A 165 6.88 29.82 -8.99
CA TRP A 165 7.46 30.95 -9.70
C TRP A 165 7.99 30.54 -11.08
N GLY A 166 7.68 31.35 -12.10
CA GLY A 166 8.06 31.10 -13.49
C GLY A 166 7.25 30.02 -14.22
N SER A 167 6.33 29.33 -13.55
CA SER A 167 5.38 28.43 -14.23
C SER A 167 4.25 29.22 -14.90
N VAL A 168 3.72 28.67 -16.00
CA VAL A 168 2.65 29.30 -16.78
C VAL A 168 1.47 28.33 -16.86
N CYS A 169 0.27 28.85 -16.67
CA CYS A 169 -0.96 28.09 -16.86
C CYS A 169 -1.14 27.71 -18.34
N ARG A 170 -1.33 26.43 -18.62
CA ARG A 170 -1.54 25.86 -19.96
C ARG A 170 -2.70 24.88 -19.93
N PRO A 171 -3.37 24.63 -21.07
CA PRO A 171 -4.39 23.60 -21.17
C PRO A 171 -3.89 22.25 -20.63
N PHE A 172 -4.77 21.52 -19.94
CA PHE A 172 -4.50 20.17 -19.45
C PHE A 172 -4.01 19.27 -20.58
N SER A 173 -4.59 19.37 -21.77
CA SER A 173 -4.14 18.65 -22.97
C SER A 173 -2.68 18.93 -23.38
N GLN A 174 -2.11 20.08 -23.01
CA GLN A 174 -0.68 20.38 -23.24
C GLN A 174 0.22 19.85 -22.13
N VAL A 175 -0.26 19.85 -20.87
CA VAL A 175 0.51 19.36 -19.71
C VAL A 175 0.43 17.84 -19.59
N PHE A 176 -0.73 17.27 -19.93
CA PHE A 176 -1.05 15.86 -19.96
C PHE A 176 -1.54 15.48 -21.37
N PRO A 177 -0.63 15.16 -22.32
CA PRO A 177 -1.00 14.93 -23.72
C PRO A 177 -1.96 13.76 -23.97
N ARG A 178 -2.03 12.79 -23.06
CA ARG A 178 -2.92 11.63 -23.15
C ARG A 178 -3.56 11.34 -21.79
N PRO A 179 -4.68 10.60 -21.74
CA PRO A 179 -5.30 10.18 -20.48
C PRO A 179 -4.34 9.51 -19.49
N LYS A 180 -3.48 8.61 -20.00
CA LYS A 180 -2.43 7.97 -19.21
C LYS A 180 -1.51 8.97 -18.51
N ASP A 181 -1.13 10.06 -19.21
CA ASP A 181 -0.24 11.06 -18.64
C ASP A 181 -0.91 11.79 -17.46
N LEU A 182 -2.21 12.05 -17.51
CA LEU A 182 -2.97 12.60 -16.38
C LEU A 182 -2.98 11.62 -15.20
N CYS A 183 -3.59 10.45 -15.38
CA CYS A 183 -3.89 9.54 -14.26
C CYS A 183 -2.63 9.03 -13.56
N GLU A 184 -1.54 8.79 -14.31
CA GLU A 184 -0.29 8.31 -13.71
C GLU A 184 0.50 9.43 -13.04
N LYS A 185 0.57 10.63 -13.63
CA LYS A 185 1.54 11.65 -13.18
C LYS A 185 0.98 12.63 -12.17
N ILE A 186 -0.31 12.97 -12.26
CA ILE A 186 -0.92 14.02 -11.43
C ILE A 186 -0.71 13.76 -9.93
N TRP A 187 -0.86 12.50 -9.52
CA TRP A 187 -0.63 12.05 -8.14
C TRP A 187 0.64 11.19 -7.99
N SER A 188 1.71 11.48 -8.73
CA SER A 188 3.01 10.80 -8.58
C SER A 188 2.89 9.26 -8.56
N ASN A 189 2.28 8.68 -9.58
CA ASN A 189 2.06 7.25 -9.76
C ASN A 189 1.14 6.59 -8.72
N SER A 190 0.22 7.32 -8.08
CA SER A 190 -0.87 6.70 -7.30
C SER A 190 -1.66 5.72 -8.16
N TYR A 191 -1.96 6.09 -9.41
CA TYR A 191 -2.62 5.23 -10.38
C TYR A 191 -1.66 4.76 -11.47
N LYS A 192 -2.04 3.65 -12.08
CA LYS A 192 -1.48 3.10 -13.31
C LYS A 192 -2.61 2.96 -14.31
N TYR A 193 -2.45 3.53 -15.50
CA TYR A 193 -3.42 3.37 -16.57
C TYR A 193 -3.45 1.92 -17.06
N THR A 194 -4.62 1.41 -17.37
CA THR A 194 -4.82 0.07 -17.93
C THR A 194 -5.69 0.09 -19.17
N THR A 195 -5.65 -0.98 -19.96
CA THR A 195 -6.60 -1.20 -21.07
C THR A 195 -7.82 -2.01 -20.63
N GLU A 196 -7.88 -2.39 -19.35
CA GLU A 196 -8.99 -3.15 -18.78
C GLU A 196 -10.22 -2.25 -18.68
N GLN A 197 -11.35 -2.78 -19.11
CA GLN A 197 -12.63 -2.08 -19.12
C GLN A 197 -13.28 -2.13 -17.74
N ARG A 198 -14.13 -1.15 -17.43
CA ARG A 198 -15.06 -1.20 -16.29
C ARG A 198 -15.85 -2.52 -16.31
N GLY A 199 -16.05 -3.11 -15.14
CA GLY A 199 -16.73 -4.41 -14.98
C GLY A 199 -15.88 -5.65 -15.27
N SER A 200 -14.65 -5.51 -15.80
CA SER A 200 -13.75 -6.66 -16.07
C SER A 200 -13.33 -7.45 -14.82
N GLY A 201 -13.43 -6.85 -13.63
CA GLY A 201 -12.84 -7.38 -12.39
C GLY A 201 -11.30 -7.32 -12.38
N ARG A 202 -10.70 -6.53 -13.28
CA ARG A 202 -9.24 -6.39 -13.45
C ARG A 202 -8.71 -4.97 -13.25
N CYS A 203 -9.58 -3.99 -13.07
CA CYS A 203 -9.21 -2.61 -12.80
C CYS A 203 -10.15 -2.00 -11.76
N ILE A 204 -9.64 -1.03 -11.00
CA ILE A 204 -10.38 -0.25 -10.02
C ILE A 204 -11.22 0.80 -10.74
N GLN A 205 -12.49 0.90 -10.34
CA GLN A 205 -13.42 1.93 -10.80
C GLN A 205 -13.51 3.02 -9.74
N MET A 206 -13.37 4.29 -10.15
CA MET A 206 -13.67 5.44 -9.31
C MET A 206 -15.18 5.68 -9.27
N TRP A 207 -15.85 5.47 -10.40
CA TRP A 207 -17.29 5.61 -10.55
C TRP A 207 -17.96 4.24 -10.56
N PHE A 208 -19.02 4.05 -9.79
CA PHE A 208 -19.85 2.84 -9.85
C PHE A 208 -21.23 3.10 -9.25
N ASP A 209 -22.20 2.28 -9.64
CA ASP A 209 -23.55 2.31 -9.09
C ASP A 209 -23.60 1.44 -7.82
N PRO A 210 -23.80 2.03 -6.63
CA PRO A 210 -23.81 1.26 -5.39
C PRO A 210 -24.97 0.27 -5.30
N SER A 211 -26.05 0.43 -6.08
CA SER A 211 -27.16 -0.53 -6.10
C SER A 211 -26.77 -1.89 -6.69
N GLN A 212 -25.68 -1.93 -7.48
CA GLN A 212 -25.09 -3.14 -8.06
C GLN A 212 -23.93 -3.69 -7.22
N GLY A 213 -23.69 -3.10 -6.05
CA GLY A 213 -22.57 -3.43 -5.18
C GLY A 213 -21.25 -2.80 -5.64
N ASN A 214 -20.25 -2.83 -4.75
CA ASN A 214 -18.93 -2.26 -5.04
C ASN A 214 -18.08 -3.22 -5.90
N PRO A 215 -17.77 -2.89 -7.17
CA PRO A 215 -17.02 -3.78 -8.06
C PRO A 215 -15.55 -3.93 -7.66
N ASN A 216 -15.01 -3.03 -6.85
CA ASN A 216 -13.60 -3.05 -6.45
C ASN A 216 -13.28 -4.20 -5.47
N VAL A 217 -14.30 -4.79 -4.83
CA VAL A 217 -14.14 -5.95 -3.95
C VAL A 217 -13.53 -7.14 -4.70
N VAL A 218 -14.02 -7.44 -5.91
CA VAL A 218 -13.49 -8.57 -6.70
C VAL A 218 -12.11 -8.27 -7.28
N VAL A 219 -11.86 -7.00 -7.63
CA VAL A 219 -10.56 -6.53 -8.15
C VAL A 219 -9.50 -6.68 -7.07
N ALA A 220 -9.77 -6.21 -5.85
CA ALA A 220 -8.85 -6.34 -4.72
C ALA A 220 -8.52 -7.80 -4.41
N LYS A 221 -9.54 -8.67 -4.38
CA LYS A 221 -9.37 -10.13 -4.19
C LYS A 221 -8.46 -10.73 -5.24
N TYR A 222 -8.65 -10.37 -6.51
CA TYR A 222 -7.80 -10.87 -7.60
C TYR A 222 -6.33 -10.47 -7.43
N TYR A 223 -6.05 -9.20 -7.16
CA TYR A 223 -4.67 -8.72 -7.02
C TYR A 223 -4.01 -9.18 -5.71
N ALA A 224 -4.75 -9.30 -4.61
CA ALA A 224 -4.25 -9.91 -3.38
C ALA A 224 -3.87 -11.38 -3.58
N TRP A 225 -4.69 -12.15 -4.29
CA TRP A 225 -4.35 -13.51 -4.69
C TRP A 225 -3.11 -13.56 -5.58
N LYS A 226 -3.05 -12.72 -6.62
CA LYS A 226 -1.92 -12.67 -7.56
C LYS A 226 -0.60 -12.33 -6.86
N LYS A 227 -0.60 -11.39 -5.91
CA LYS A 227 0.59 -11.04 -5.10
C LYS A 227 1.08 -12.26 -4.31
N ARG A 228 0.19 -12.94 -3.58
CA ARG A 228 0.54 -14.14 -2.79
C ARG A 228 1.07 -15.27 -3.65
N SER A 229 0.42 -15.58 -4.78
CA SER A 229 0.87 -16.63 -5.69
C SER A 229 2.22 -16.32 -6.34
N SER A 230 2.55 -15.04 -6.51
CA SER A 230 3.86 -14.62 -7.03
C SER A 230 4.94 -14.76 -5.96
N SER A 231 4.68 -14.33 -4.72
CA SER A 231 5.61 -14.50 -3.58
C SER A 231 5.89 -15.98 -3.28
N ALA A 232 4.87 -16.84 -3.30
CA ALA A 232 5.03 -18.28 -3.08
C ALA A 232 5.90 -18.97 -4.15
N ARG A 233 5.93 -18.46 -5.40
CA ARG A 233 6.83 -18.97 -6.45
C ARG A 233 8.28 -18.53 -6.26
N VAL A 234 8.51 -17.38 -5.63
CA VAL A 234 9.87 -16.92 -5.31
C VAL A 234 10.47 -17.79 -4.20
N ASP A 235 9.68 -18.13 -3.18
CA ASP A 235 10.14 -18.98 -2.06
C ASP A 235 10.26 -20.48 -2.40
N SER A 236 9.66 -20.95 -3.50
CA SER A 236 9.75 -22.35 -3.95
C SER A 236 10.91 -22.63 -4.90
N THR A 237 11.81 -21.66 -5.13
CA THR A 237 13.08 -21.92 -5.82
C THR A 237 14.07 -22.52 -4.81
N THR A 238 14.03 -23.85 -4.69
CA THR A 238 14.97 -24.63 -3.88
C THR A 238 16.41 -24.41 -4.39
N PRO A 239 17.43 -24.27 -3.51
CA PRO A 239 18.81 -24.38 -3.93
C PRO A 239 19.01 -25.75 -4.58
N GLY A 240 19.38 -25.76 -5.86
CA GLY A 240 19.78 -26.97 -6.56
C GLY A 240 20.85 -27.69 -5.73
N THR A 241 20.54 -28.92 -5.35
CA THR A 241 21.45 -29.89 -4.74
C THR A 241 22.57 -30.22 -5.72
N ASN A 242 23.60 -29.37 -5.78
CA ASN A 242 24.89 -29.77 -6.31
C ASN A 242 25.62 -30.56 -5.22
N ASN A 243 25.47 -31.88 -5.28
CA ASN A 243 26.38 -32.82 -4.67
C ASN A 243 27.79 -32.54 -5.18
N ALA A 244 28.63 -31.93 -4.35
CA ALA A 244 30.08 -31.99 -4.48
C ALA A 244 30.65 -32.27 -3.10
N ALA A 245 30.89 -33.55 -2.84
CA ALA A 245 31.65 -34.01 -1.68
C ALA A 245 33.03 -33.34 -1.68
N ARG A 246 33.34 -32.58 -0.62
CA ARG A 246 34.70 -32.13 -0.30
C ARG A 246 35.28 -33.10 0.74
N PRO A 247 36.48 -33.65 0.54
CA PRO A 247 37.11 -34.51 1.53
C PRO A 247 37.66 -33.64 2.68
N VAL A 248 37.37 -34.06 3.91
CA VAL A 248 37.98 -33.53 5.14
C VAL A 248 39.40 -34.11 5.25
N PRO A 249 40.47 -33.29 5.33
CA PRO A 249 41.81 -33.81 5.52
C PRO A 249 41.99 -34.26 6.98
N TRP A 250 42.37 -35.51 7.15
CA TRP A 250 42.79 -36.11 8.41
C TRP A 250 44.10 -35.44 8.88
N LEU A 251 44.11 -34.92 10.11
CA LEU A 251 45.33 -34.44 10.78
C LEU A 251 46.08 -35.65 11.35
N LEU A 252 47.28 -35.92 10.83
CA LEU A 252 48.27 -36.80 11.43
C LEU A 252 49.08 -36.05 12.50
N PRO A 253 49.52 -36.72 13.59
CA PRO A 253 50.21 -36.08 14.70
C PRO A 253 51.71 -35.94 14.41
N VAL A 254 52.29 -34.78 14.71
CA VAL A 254 53.76 -34.55 14.68
C VAL A 254 54.28 -34.50 16.11
N LEU A 255 55.26 -35.37 16.39
CA LEU A 255 56.00 -35.46 17.65
C LEU A 255 57.15 -34.43 17.72
N LEU A 256 57.13 -33.61 18.79
CA LEU A 256 58.23 -33.07 19.67
C LEU A 256 59.59 -32.58 19.09
N PRO A 257 60.29 -31.60 19.72
CA PRO A 257 60.76 -31.71 21.12
C PRO A 257 60.81 -30.44 22.01
N LEU A 258 60.95 -30.72 23.31
CA LEU A 258 61.12 -29.78 24.43
C LEU A 258 62.39 -28.90 24.33
N ALA A 259 62.28 -27.65 24.80
CA ALA A 259 63.36 -26.98 25.55
C ALA A 259 62.79 -26.02 26.62
N LEU A 260 63.38 -26.16 27.81
CA LEU A 260 63.13 -25.50 29.11
C LEU A 260 63.40 -23.98 29.13
N ARG A 261 62.72 -23.25 30.05
CA ARG A 261 63.23 -22.27 31.06
C ARG A 261 62.11 -21.27 31.43
N LEU A 262 61.48 -21.40 32.62
CA LEU A 262 61.83 -20.82 33.93
C LEU A 262 61.38 -19.35 34.11
N VAL A 263 60.39 -19.18 34.99
CA VAL A 263 60.22 -18.14 36.06
C VAL A 263 60.01 -16.68 35.57
N LEU A 264 59.01 -15.90 36.00
CA LEU A 264 58.81 -15.31 37.34
C LEU A 264 57.48 -14.51 37.35
N GLU A 265 57.09 -14.13 38.56
CA GLU A 265 55.87 -13.46 39.02
C GLU A 265 55.47 -12.15 38.31
N GLY A 266 54.20 -11.76 38.45
CA GLY A 266 53.76 -10.40 38.13
C GLY A 266 52.25 -10.18 38.31
N THR A 267 51.90 -9.65 39.47
CA THR A 267 50.56 -9.21 39.92
C THR A 267 50.03 -7.97 39.20
N GLY A 268 48.71 -7.74 39.29
CA GLY A 268 48.02 -6.46 39.04
C GLY A 268 47.01 -6.55 37.88
N GLY A 269 45.73 -6.23 37.98
CA GLY A 269 45.02 -5.37 38.94
C GLY A 269 44.41 -4.17 38.22
N CYS A 270 43.07 -4.09 38.24
CA CYS A 270 42.20 -2.92 37.99
C CYS A 270 42.04 -2.32 36.58
N GLY A 271 40.77 -2.19 36.15
CA GLY A 271 40.11 -0.88 36.27
C GLY A 271 39.63 -0.17 35.00
N SER A 272 38.31 -0.25 34.79
CA SER A 272 37.37 0.88 34.59
C SER A 272 37.25 1.66 33.26
N HIS A 273 35.98 2.09 33.08
CA HIS A 273 35.42 3.17 32.24
C HIS A 273 35.18 2.83 30.76
N GLY A 274 34.02 3.10 30.16
CA GLY A 274 32.93 4.02 30.51
C GLY A 274 32.72 5.02 29.36
N TRP A 275 31.45 5.37 29.12
CA TRP A 275 30.90 6.33 28.12
C TRP A 275 30.59 5.73 26.73
N GLY A 276 29.49 6.09 26.07
CA GLY A 276 28.48 7.10 26.36
C GLY A 276 27.82 7.53 25.04
N SER A 277 26.49 7.59 25.06
CA SER A 277 25.55 8.41 24.27
C SER A 277 25.77 8.69 22.79
N LEU A 278 24.75 8.33 21.99
CA LEU A 278 23.96 9.23 21.13
C LEU A 278 22.51 8.73 21.12
#